data_AF-A0A970WLN5-F1
#
_entry.id   AF-A0A970WLN5-F1
#
_cell.length_a   1.000
_cell.length_b   1.000
_cell.length_c   1.000
_cell.angle_alpha   90.00
_cell.angle_beta   90.00
_cell.angle_gamma   90.00
#
_symmetry.space_group_name_H-M   'P 1'
#
loop_
_entity.id
_entity.type
_entity.pdbx_description
1 polymer ?
#
loop_
_entity_poly.entity_id
_entity_poly.type
_entity_poly.pdbx_seq_one_letter_code
_entity_poly.pdbx_strand_id
1 'polypeptide(L)'
;MPARHRRNPKTQEVRHRVYHLPEDLRDAVHERRHKKGQTMQEFIRVAVDDELSHLVEALHGLGIKPYVDVRPAKLPLDDRLLGDLKVASEATGVPQSQLLLSCLRISASRKRRPSSSKK
;
A
#
# COMPACT_ATOMS: atom_id res chain seq x y z
N MET A 1 -38.35 24.71 -9.03
CA MET A 1 -38.61 23.68 -8.00
C MET A 1 -37.38 22.78 -7.88
N PRO A 2 -36.44 23.00 -6.92
CA PRO A 2 -35.31 22.09 -6.76
C PRO A 2 -35.77 20.81 -6.05
N ALA A 3 -35.52 19.66 -6.70
CA ALA A 3 -35.90 18.34 -6.20
C ALA A 3 -35.22 18.06 -4.85
N ARG A 4 -36.04 17.80 -3.83
CA ARG A 4 -35.60 17.49 -2.46
C ARG A 4 -35.02 16.07 -2.40
N HIS A 5 -33.76 15.90 -2.81
CA HIS A 5 -32.98 14.64 -2.60
C HIS A 5 -32.53 14.42 -1.15
N ARG A 6 -32.98 15.23 -0.18
CA ARG A 6 -32.46 15.24 1.20
C ARG A 6 -33.01 14.15 2.11
N ARG A 7 -33.93 13.30 1.63
CA ARG A 7 -34.70 12.34 2.46
C ARG A 7 -34.59 10.86 2.03
N ASN A 8 -33.67 10.49 1.14
CA ASN A 8 -33.47 9.08 0.81
C ASN A 8 -32.38 8.49 1.74
N PRO A 9 -32.70 7.54 2.65
CA PRO A 9 -31.74 7.01 3.62
C PRO A 9 -30.54 6.33 2.96
N LYS A 10 -30.72 5.71 1.79
CA LYS A 10 -29.62 5.08 1.02
C LYS A 10 -28.53 6.07 0.57
N THR A 11 -28.87 7.35 0.36
CA THR A 11 -27.89 8.38 -0.04
C THR A 11 -27.24 9.10 1.14
N GLN A 12 -27.71 8.89 2.37
CA GLN A 12 -27.09 9.48 3.57
C GLN A 12 -25.86 8.70 4.06
N GLU A 13 -25.77 7.41 3.72
CA GLU A 13 -24.66 6.54 4.15
C GLU A 13 -23.38 6.70 3.30
N VAL A 14 -23.49 7.26 2.09
CA VAL A 14 -22.35 7.37 1.18
C VAL A 14 -21.57 8.65 1.44
N ARG A 15 -20.38 8.52 2.03
CA ARG A 15 -19.44 9.64 2.20
C ARG A 15 -18.57 9.79 0.96
N HIS A 16 -18.78 10.87 0.22
CA HIS A 16 -17.93 11.21 -0.91
C HIS A 16 -16.62 11.84 -0.42
N ARG A 17 -15.49 11.29 -0.89
CA ARG A 17 -14.15 11.86 -0.76
C ARG A 17 -13.58 12.10 -2.15
N VAL A 18 -12.85 13.20 -2.31
CA VAL A 18 -12.18 13.52 -3.57
C VAL A 18 -10.77 12.96 -3.50
N TYR A 19 -10.40 12.17 -4.52
CA TYR A 19 -9.05 11.66 -4.72
C TYR A 19 -8.57 12.08 -6.10
N HIS A 20 -7.28 12.39 -6.21
CA HIS A 20 -6.64 12.61 -7.51
C HIS A 20 -6.25 11.25 -8.10
N LEU A 21 -7.01 10.80 -9.09
CA LEU A 21 -6.68 9.59 -9.84
C LEU A 21 -5.85 9.99 -11.08
N PRO A 22 -4.77 9.25 -11.39
CA PRO A 22 -4.13 9.34 -12.70
C PRO A 22 -5.14 9.11 -13.82
N GLU A 23 -4.99 9.82 -14.94
CA GLU A 23 -5.93 9.76 -16.07
C GLU A 23 -6.06 8.34 -16.62
N ASP A 24 -4.93 7.64 -16.80
CA ASP A 24 -4.89 6.25 -17.27
C ASP A 24 -5.73 5.31 -16.38
N LEU A 25 -5.65 5.48 -15.05
CA LEU A 25 -6.41 4.68 -14.10
C LEU A 25 -7.90 5.01 -14.19
N ARG A 26 -8.22 6.30 -14.32
CA ARG A 26 -9.60 6.78 -14.43
C ARG A 26 -10.28 6.17 -15.65
N ASP A 27 -9.59 6.18 -16.80
CA ASP A 27 -10.12 5.64 -18.06
C ASP A 27 -10.30 4.12 -17.99
N ALA A 28 -9.30 3.40 -17.45
CA ALA A 28 -9.38 1.96 -17.25
C ALA A 28 -10.56 1.55 -16.34
N VAL A 29 -10.81 2.32 -15.27
CA VAL A 29 -11.95 2.11 -14.37
C VAL A 29 -13.27 2.38 -15.10
N HIS A 30 -13.37 3.47 -15.86
CA HIS A 30 -14.58 3.80 -16.62
C HIS A 30 -14.94 2.71 -17.62
N GLU A 31 -13.97 2.22 -18.40
CA GLU A 31 -14.19 1.15 -19.36
C GLU A 31 -14.65 -0.15 -18.70
N ARG A 32 -13.93 -0.61 -17.66
CA ARG A 32 -14.27 -1.87 -16.97
C ARG A 32 -15.64 -1.82 -16.34
N ARG A 33 -15.97 -0.71 -15.69
CA ARG A 33 -17.28 -0.49 -15.09
C ARG A 33 -18.38 -0.52 -16.14
N HIS A 34 -18.19 0.17 -17.27
CA HIS A 34 -19.17 0.19 -18.37
C HIS A 34 -19.40 -1.21 -18.95
N LYS A 35 -18.31 -1.97 -19.19
CA LYS A 35 -18.37 -3.36 -19.67
C LYS A 35 -19.14 -4.29 -18.71
N LYS A 36 -19.04 -4.06 -17.40
CA LYS A 36 -19.73 -4.85 -16.37
C LYS A 36 -21.12 -4.32 -16.00
N GLY A 37 -21.57 -3.20 -16.57
CA GLY A 37 -22.85 -2.57 -16.24
C GLY A 37 -22.97 -2.12 -14.78
N GLN A 38 -21.85 -1.88 -14.09
CA GLN A 38 -21.83 -1.56 -12.66
C GLN A 38 -21.92 -0.05 -12.41
N THR A 39 -22.30 0.35 -11.21
CA THR A 39 -22.08 1.73 -10.71
C THR A 39 -20.62 1.89 -10.23
N MET A 40 -20.15 3.14 -10.10
CA MET A 40 -18.80 3.39 -9.57
C MET A 40 -18.66 2.88 -8.13
N GLN A 41 -19.73 3.03 -7.34
CA GLN A 41 -19.77 2.54 -5.97
C GLN A 41 -19.66 1.01 -5.89
N GLU A 42 -20.41 0.28 -6.72
CA GLU A 42 -20.32 -1.17 -6.79
C GLU A 42 -18.95 -1.64 -7.26
N PHE A 43 -18.39 -0.98 -8.28
CA PHE A 43 -17.06 -1.30 -8.78
C PHE A 43 -15.99 -1.14 -7.69
N ILE A 44 -16.01 -0.02 -6.96
CA ILE A 44 -15.08 0.22 -5.84
C ILE A 44 -15.29 -0.83 -4.75
N ARG A 45 -16.54 -1.15 -4.39
CA ARG A 45 -16.83 -2.14 -3.35
C ARG A 45 -16.25 -3.50 -3.72
N VAL A 46 -16.55 -4.00 -4.92
CA VAL A 46 -16.04 -5.29 -5.40
C VAL A 46 -14.52 -5.29 -5.47
N ALA A 47 -13.91 -4.24 -6.02
CA ALA A 47 -12.46 -4.14 -6.10
C ALA A 47 -11.79 -4.17 -4.72
N VAL A 48 -12.38 -3.51 -3.71
CA VAL A 48 -11.85 -3.52 -2.34
C VAL A 48 -12.08 -4.88 -1.68
N ASP A 49 -13.27 -5.46 -1.80
CA ASP A 49 -13.59 -6.75 -1.18
C ASP A 49 -12.71 -7.87 -1.73
N ASP A 50 -12.45 -7.86 -3.04
CA ASP A 50 -11.67 -8.89 -3.72
C ASP A 50 -10.16 -8.70 -3.52
N GLU A 51 -9.64 -7.48 -3.64
CA GLU A 51 -8.18 -7.25 -3.76
C GLU A 51 -7.52 -6.83 -2.44
N LEU A 52 -8.27 -6.28 -1.47
CA LEU A 52 -7.65 -5.69 -0.28
C LEU A 52 -6.93 -6.73 0.58
N SER A 53 -7.52 -7.91 0.75
CA SER A 53 -6.93 -9.00 1.55
C SER A 53 -5.61 -9.46 0.93
N HIS A 54 -5.61 -9.72 -0.37
CA HIS A 54 -4.42 -10.09 -1.14
C HIS A 54 -3.34 -9.00 -1.10
N LEU A 55 -3.73 -7.73 -1.18
CA LEU A 55 -2.80 -6.61 -1.07
C LEU A 55 -2.16 -6.56 0.33
N VAL A 56 -2.95 -6.74 1.39
CA VAL A 56 -2.45 -6.78 2.77
C VAL A 56 -1.47 -7.95 2.96
N GLU A 57 -1.79 -9.13 2.42
CA GLU A 57 -0.89 -10.28 2.45
C GLU A 57 0.42 -10.03 1.70
N ALA A 58 0.36 -9.41 0.52
CA ALA A 58 1.54 -9.03 -0.26
C ALA A 58 2.43 -8.03 0.51
N LEU A 59 1.82 -6.99 1.11
CA LEU A 59 2.52 -6.01 1.94
C LEU A 59 3.15 -6.67 3.17
N HIS A 60 2.44 -7.58 3.84
CA HIS A 60 2.98 -8.38 4.95
C HIS A 60 4.16 -9.26 4.52
N GLY A 61 4.11 -9.83 3.30
CA GLY A 61 5.20 -10.60 2.69
C GLY A 61 6.44 -9.74 2.43
N LEU A 62 6.25 -8.49 2.04
CA LEU A 62 7.33 -7.49 1.87
C LEU A 62 7.87 -6.94 3.20
N GLY A 63 7.26 -7.32 4.33
CA GLY A 63 7.66 -6.88 5.66
C GLY A 63 7.02 -5.58 6.14
N ILE A 64 6.12 -4.99 5.34
CA ILE A 64 5.29 -3.86 5.75
C ILE A 64 4.22 -4.40 6.68
N LYS A 65 4.43 -4.27 7.99
CA LYS A 65 3.50 -4.72 9.03
C LYS A 65 3.19 -3.57 9.97
N PRO A 66 2.00 -3.58 10.62
CA PRO A 66 1.75 -2.67 11.72
C PRO A 66 2.85 -2.83 12.78
N TYR A 67 3.19 -1.73 13.44
CA TYR A 67 4.13 -1.77 14.55
C TYR A 67 3.56 -2.68 15.64
N VAL A 68 4.20 -3.82 15.82
CA VAL A 68 3.96 -4.69 16.97
C VAL A 68 4.91 -4.23 18.06
N ASP A 69 4.46 -4.25 19.31
CA ASP A 69 5.29 -3.88 20.45
C ASP A 69 6.46 -4.87 20.56
N VAL A 70 7.63 -4.45 20.09
CA VAL A 70 8.85 -5.26 20.02
C VAL A 70 9.93 -4.64 20.88
N ARG A 71 10.79 -5.50 21.46
CA ARG A 71 11.90 -5.04 22.28
C ARG A 71 12.81 -4.13 21.44
N PRO A 72 13.13 -2.91 21.91
CA PRO A 72 13.97 -1.99 21.15
C PRO A 72 15.39 -2.54 21.00
N ALA A 73 15.97 -2.35 19.82
CA ALA A 73 17.37 -2.69 19.52
C ALA A 73 18.11 -1.42 19.10
N LYS A 74 19.31 -1.20 19.64
CA LYS A 74 20.20 -0.13 19.16
C LYS A 74 20.90 -0.63 17.90
N LEU A 75 20.65 0.04 16.78
CA LEU A 75 21.28 -0.26 15.49
C LEU A 75 22.31 0.83 15.17
N PRO A 76 23.54 0.47 14.76
CA PRO A 76 24.51 1.46 14.30
C PRO A 76 24.12 1.92 12.89
N LEU A 77 23.67 3.17 12.76
CA LEU A 77 23.34 3.81 11.49
C LEU A 77 24.19 5.09 11.37
N ASP A 78 24.89 5.26 10.25
CA ASP A 78 25.59 6.49 9.94
C ASP A 78 24.70 7.46 9.14
N ASP A 79 25.15 8.71 8.98
CA ASP A 79 24.37 9.76 8.29
C ASP A 79 24.09 9.41 6.82
N ARG A 80 24.98 8.63 6.19
CA ARG A 80 24.80 8.20 4.80
C ARG A 80 23.63 7.23 4.69
N LEU A 81 23.57 6.22 5.56
CA LEU A 81 22.46 5.27 5.62
C LEU A 81 21.13 5.95 5.94
N LEU A 82 21.13 6.93 6.85
CA LEU A 82 19.93 7.71 7.15
C LEU A 82 19.47 8.54 5.95
N GLY A 83 20.41 9.14 5.20
CA GLY A 83 20.13 9.84 3.95
C GLY A 83 19.52 8.94 2.88
N ASP A 84 20.11 7.77 2.65
CA ASP A 84 19.63 6.80 1.66
C ASP A 84 18.21 6.30 1.98
N LEU A 85 17.94 6.00 3.26
CA LEU A 85 16.61 5.60 3.72
C LEU A 85 15.59 6.72 3.53
N LYS A 86 15.97 7.97 3.74
CA LYS A 86 15.08 9.12 3.53
C LYS A 86 14.68 9.24 2.06
N VAL A 87 15.64 9.20 1.15
CA VAL A 87 15.38 9.28 -0.30
C VAL A 87 14.46 8.13 -0.76
N ALA A 88 14.72 6.91 -0.29
CA ALA A 88 13.88 5.76 -0.61
C ALA A 88 12.46 5.88 -0.04
N SER A 89 12.31 6.46 1.15
CA SER A 89 11.02 6.71 1.79
C SER A 89 10.19 7.72 1.00
N GLU A 90 10.80 8.80 0.53
CA GLU A 90 10.14 9.82 -0.31
C GLU A 90 9.69 9.23 -1.66
N ALA A 91 10.50 8.35 -2.26
CA ALA A 91 10.17 7.72 -3.54
C ALA A 91 9.05 6.67 -3.46
N THR A 92 8.92 5.96 -2.32
CA THR A 92 8.00 4.82 -2.19
C THR A 92 6.77 5.09 -1.31
N GLY A 93 6.80 6.16 -0.52
CA GLY A 93 5.79 6.45 0.49
C GLY A 93 5.84 5.51 1.71
N VAL A 94 6.81 4.59 1.78
CA VAL A 94 6.99 3.66 2.90
C VAL A 94 7.87 4.30 3.98
N PRO A 95 7.53 4.22 5.28
CA PRO A 95 8.37 4.75 6.36
C PRO A 95 9.80 4.19 6.36
N GLN A 96 10.79 5.04 6.63
CA GLN A 96 12.22 4.69 6.66
C GLN A 96 12.54 3.46 7.55
N SER A 97 11.88 3.36 8.70
CA SER A 97 12.01 2.23 9.63
C SER A 97 11.52 0.91 9.03
N GLN A 98 10.41 0.92 8.28
CA GLN A 98 9.91 -0.27 7.59
C GLN A 98 10.86 -0.67 6.46
N LEU A 99 11.39 0.29 5.71
CA LEU A 99 12.41 0.03 4.70
C LEU A 99 13.65 -0.63 5.30
N LEU A 100 14.17 -0.10 6.42
CA LEU A 100 15.30 -0.68 7.14
C LEU A 100 15.01 -2.12 7.58
N LEU A 101 13.86 -2.36 8.22
CA LEU A 101 13.47 -3.69 8.70
C LEU A 101 13.30 -4.68 7.54
N SER A 102 12.75 -4.26 6.40
CA SER A 102 12.65 -5.08 5.19
C SER A 102 14.03 -5.42 4.62
N CYS A 103 14.95 -4.45 4.53
CA CYS A 103 16.33 -4.69 4.10
C CYS A 103 17.03 -5.72 5.01
N LEU A 104 16.90 -5.56 6.34
CA LEU A 104 17.46 -6.49 7.32
C LEU A 104 16.85 -7.89 7.19
N ARG A 105 15.53 -8.00 7.00
CA ARG A 105 14.84 -9.28 6.80
C ARG A 105 15.30 -9.99 5.54
N ILE A 106 15.40 -9.28 4.42
CA ILE A 106 15.88 -9.83 3.15
C ILE A 106 17.32 -10.32 3.31
N SER A 107 18.19 -9.50 3.92
CA SER A 107 19.59 -9.86 4.15
C SER A 107 19.72 -11.08 5.07
N ALA A 108 18.96 -11.14 6.16
CA ALA A 108 18.97 -12.24 7.12
C ALA A 108 18.37 -13.55 6.59
N SER A 109 17.38 -13.47 5.69
CA SER A 109 16.70 -14.63 5.10
C SER A 109 17.44 -15.21 3.89
N ARG A 110 18.42 -14.51 3.32
CA ARG A 110 19.32 -15.07 2.31
C ARG A 110 20.10 -16.23 2.93
N LYS A 111 19.72 -17.46 2.57
CA LYS A 111 20.48 -18.70 2.84
C LYS A 111 21.95 -18.42 2.49
N ARG A 112 22.87 -18.55 3.45
CA ARG A 112 24.32 -18.35 3.25
C ARG A 112 24.72 -19.10 1.97
N ARG A 113 25.07 -18.37 0.90
CA ARG A 113 25.77 -19.00 -0.22
C ARG A 113 27.08 -19.54 0.35
N PRO A 114 27.45 -20.82 0.12
CA PRO A 114 28.74 -21.30 0.54
C PRO A 114 29.79 -20.39 -0.09
N SER A 115 30.58 -19.73 0.76
CA SER A 115 31.68 -18.89 0.31
C SER A 115 32.61 -19.77 -0.51
N SER A 116 32.66 -19.55 -1.82
CA SER A 116 33.74 -20.06 -2.64
C SER A 116 35.02 -19.33 -2.23
N SER A 117 35.64 -19.78 -1.14
CA SER A 117 37.05 -19.60 -0.91
C SER A 117 37.77 -20.35 -2.03
N LYS A 118 38.22 -19.60 -3.04
CA LYS A 118 39.29 -20.04 -3.91
C LYS A 118 40.50 -19.17 -3.60
N LYS A 119 41.49 -19.85 -3.02
CA LYS A 119 42.93 -19.63 -2.94
C LYS A 119 43.47 -18.33 -3.50
#